data_AF-A0A947A1S6-F1
#
_entry.id   AF-A0A947A1S6-F1
#
_cell.length_a   1.000
_cell.length_b   1.000
_cell.length_c   1.000
_cell.angle_alpha   90.00
_cell.angle_beta   90.00
_cell.angle_gamma   90.00
#
_symmetry.space_group_name_H-M   'P 1'
#
loop_
_entity.id
_entity.type
_entity.pdbx_description
1 polymer ?
#
loop_
_entity_poly.entity_id
_entity_poly.type
_entity_poly.pdbx_seq_one_letter_code
_entity_poly.pdbx_strand_id
1 'polypeptide(L)'
;KNFKGTPENVINFMYFIAQELREIMAQLGFRTMNEMVGQSQKLDTNKAIKHYKAQGIDLSNILFKPNIKPGVPLANTEKQLHNIEGVLDFEILSQAHPAIYRKEPVTLHYPISNTNRTTGTIVSNEISKIHGAVGLPKNTLTLNFKGSAGQSFGAFAAKGLNLNIEGNSNDYFGKGLSGAVLSIRKPKEATFKSHENIIIGNVALYGATNGEAYINGIGGERFCVRNSGAKAVIEGIGDHGCEYMTGGMAVILGKIGRNFAAGMSGGTAYIFDPENGIDQNNFNMEMIELEAPSEENLQELEELIVNHFQYTESELAKEIINNWDQASKAFIKVMPTEYKKALEKLEEDKKKVEEVDLKTV
;
A
#
# COMPACT_ATOMS: atom_id res chain seq x y z
N LYS A 1 -26.18 20.61 1.91
CA LYS A 1 -27.34 21.51 1.72
C LYS A 1 -26.98 23.01 1.79
N ASN A 2 -25.98 23.42 2.60
CA ASN A 2 -25.57 24.84 2.70
C ASN A 2 -24.47 25.26 1.71
N PHE A 3 -23.85 24.31 0.99
CA PHE A 3 -22.88 24.64 -0.06
C PHE A 3 -23.64 25.20 -1.27
N LYS A 4 -23.44 26.49 -1.53
CA LYS A 4 -24.03 27.22 -2.66
C LYS A 4 -23.05 27.46 -3.82
N GLY A 5 -21.80 27.00 -3.68
CA GLY A 5 -20.80 27.16 -4.72
C GLY A 5 -21.16 26.32 -5.94
N THR A 6 -21.03 26.90 -7.12
CA THR A 6 -21.28 26.20 -8.38
C THR A 6 -19.99 26.06 -9.19
N PRO A 7 -19.89 25.09 -10.10
CA PRO A 7 -18.75 24.99 -11.02
C PRO A 7 -18.51 26.31 -11.79
N GLU A 8 -19.59 27.02 -12.15
CA GLU A 8 -19.52 28.31 -12.84
C GLU A 8 -18.82 29.38 -12.00
N ASN A 9 -18.93 29.35 -10.68
CA ASN A 9 -18.20 30.28 -9.82
C ASN A 9 -16.68 30.09 -9.95
N VAL A 10 -16.21 28.84 -10.02
CA VAL A 10 -14.78 28.52 -10.21
C VAL A 10 -14.32 28.87 -11.62
N ILE A 11 -15.14 28.55 -12.64
CA ILE A 11 -14.86 28.90 -14.03
C ILE A 11 -14.70 30.41 -14.19
N ASN A 12 -15.64 31.21 -13.67
CA ASN A 12 -15.60 32.67 -13.76
C ASN A 12 -14.40 33.24 -13.00
N PHE A 13 -14.08 32.71 -11.82
CA PHE A 13 -12.88 33.10 -11.08
C PHE A 13 -11.62 32.86 -11.92
N MET A 14 -11.45 31.68 -12.52
CA MET A 14 -10.29 31.38 -13.37
C MET A 14 -10.24 32.27 -14.62
N TYR A 15 -11.38 32.61 -15.22
CA TYR A 15 -11.44 33.56 -16.33
C TYR A 15 -10.99 34.97 -15.92
N PHE A 16 -11.43 35.46 -14.75
CA PHE A 16 -11.00 36.77 -14.25
C PHE A 16 -9.51 36.80 -13.96
N ILE A 17 -8.97 35.78 -13.28
CA ILE A 17 -7.52 35.66 -13.03
C ILE A 17 -6.74 35.61 -14.34
N ALA A 18 -7.20 34.82 -15.31
CA ALA A 18 -6.53 34.73 -16.61
C ALA A 18 -6.62 36.04 -17.42
N GLN A 19 -7.74 36.76 -17.34
CA GLN A 19 -7.91 38.06 -17.99
C GLN A 19 -7.00 39.12 -17.37
N GLU A 20 -7.00 39.24 -16.05
CA GLU A 20 -6.11 40.17 -15.32
C GLU A 20 -4.63 39.86 -15.63
N LEU A 21 -4.24 38.59 -15.63
CA LEU A 21 -2.90 38.18 -16.02
C LEU A 21 -2.54 38.61 -17.44
N ARG A 22 -3.44 38.45 -18.42
CA ARG A 22 -3.22 38.92 -19.80
C ARG A 22 -3.07 40.43 -19.89
N GLU A 23 -3.83 41.18 -19.09
CA GLU A 23 -3.71 42.64 -19.01
C GLU A 23 -2.34 43.04 -18.45
N ILE A 24 -1.88 42.39 -17.38
CA ILE A 24 -0.54 42.60 -16.80
C ILE A 24 0.55 42.21 -17.82
N MET A 25 0.41 41.06 -18.50
CA MET A 25 1.31 40.62 -19.57
C MET A 25 1.48 41.71 -20.63
N ALA A 26 0.35 42.24 -21.12
CA ALA A 26 0.34 43.29 -22.14
C ALA A 26 1.02 44.58 -21.64
N GLN A 27 0.77 44.99 -20.40
CA GLN A 27 1.42 46.16 -19.77
C GLN A 27 2.95 45.99 -19.68
N LEU A 28 3.42 44.76 -19.41
CA LEU A 28 4.85 44.44 -19.29
C LEU A 28 5.53 44.18 -20.65
N GLY A 29 4.75 44.11 -21.74
CA GLY A 29 5.21 43.91 -23.11
C GLY A 29 5.37 42.45 -23.54
N PHE A 30 4.71 41.51 -22.85
CA PHE A 30 4.75 40.07 -23.15
C PHE A 30 3.50 39.60 -23.87
N ARG A 31 3.68 38.72 -24.86
CA ARG A 31 2.57 38.10 -25.61
C ARG A 31 2.22 36.71 -25.11
N THR A 32 3.19 36.01 -24.53
CA THR A 32 3.01 34.64 -24.03
C THR A 32 3.61 34.48 -22.63
N MET A 33 3.09 33.51 -21.87
CA MET A 33 3.62 33.20 -20.54
C MET A 33 5.10 32.76 -20.61
N ASN A 34 5.49 32.02 -21.65
CA ASN A 34 6.87 31.58 -21.83
C ASN A 34 7.87 32.73 -21.93
N GLU A 35 7.45 33.88 -22.47
CA GLU A 35 8.30 35.08 -22.52
C GLU A 35 8.52 35.70 -21.14
N MET A 36 7.56 35.54 -20.20
CA MET A 36 7.63 36.05 -18.83
C MET A 36 8.45 35.19 -17.88
N VAL A 37 8.50 33.87 -18.10
CA VAL A 37 9.18 32.94 -17.18
C VAL A 37 10.65 33.35 -17.03
N GLY A 38 11.10 33.50 -15.77
CA GLY A 38 12.47 33.87 -15.44
C GLY A 38 12.83 35.35 -15.66
N GLN A 39 11.88 36.23 -15.99
CA GLN A 39 12.15 37.66 -16.20
C GLN A 39 12.11 38.48 -14.90
N SER A 40 12.93 38.11 -13.91
CA SER A 40 12.96 38.78 -12.59
C SER A 40 13.26 40.28 -12.67
N GLN A 41 13.97 40.73 -13.72
CA GLN A 41 14.28 42.15 -13.95
C GLN A 41 13.04 43.02 -14.26
N LYS A 42 11.87 42.43 -14.50
CA LYS A 42 10.61 43.14 -14.72
C LYS A 42 9.86 43.46 -13.42
N LEU A 43 10.37 43.01 -12.27
CA LEU A 43 9.78 43.27 -10.96
C LEU A 43 10.29 44.61 -10.41
N ASP A 44 9.36 45.51 -10.06
CA ASP A 44 9.71 46.76 -9.36
C ASP A 44 9.75 46.55 -7.84
N THR A 45 10.95 46.62 -7.28
CA THR A 45 11.20 46.42 -5.83
C THR A 45 11.30 47.73 -5.06
N ASN A 46 11.27 48.88 -5.74
CA ASN A 46 11.59 50.18 -5.14
C ASN A 46 10.63 50.56 -4.01
N LYS A 47 9.34 50.22 -4.13
CA LYS A 47 8.34 50.47 -3.07
C LYS A 47 8.61 49.66 -1.81
N ALA A 48 9.04 48.40 -1.95
CA ALA A 48 9.34 47.54 -0.82
C ALA A 48 10.61 48.00 -0.09
N ILE A 49 11.66 48.35 -0.83
CA ILE A 49 12.95 48.83 -0.27
C ILE A 49 12.78 50.15 0.49
N LYS A 50 11.90 51.04 0.03
CA LYS A 50 11.64 52.36 0.66
C LYS A 50 10.72 52.29 1.88
N HIS A 51 10.14 51.13 2.21
CA HIS A 51 9.21 51.00 3.31
C HIS A 51 9.94 50.86 4.66
N TYR A 52 9.57 51.67 5.66
CA TYR A 52 10.28 51.74 6.94
C TYR A 52 10.35 50.40 7.70
N LYS A 53 9.31 49.54 7.63
CA LYS A 53 9.32 48.19 8.23
C LYS A 53 10.11 47.15 7.44
N ALA A 54 10.54 47.46 6.22
CA ALA A 54 11.32 46.56 5.37
C ALA A 54 12.83 46.84 5.45
N GLN A 55 13.26 47.77 6.31
CA GLN A 55 14.67 48.01 6.60
C GLN A 55 15.33 46.72 7.10
N GLY A 56 16.31 46.21 6.35
CA GLY A 56 17.03 44.97 6.65
C GLY A 56 16.61 43.74 5.85
N ILE A 57 15.58 43.83 4.99
CA ILE A 57 15.21 42.73 4.08
C ILE A 57 16.08 42.79 2.81
N ASP A 58 16.86 41.75 2.57
CA ASP A 58 17.61 41.55 1.32
C ASP A 58 16.93 40.47 0.45
N LEU A 59 16.45 40.88 -0.73
CA LEU A 59 15.81 39.99 -1.73
C LEU A 59 16.76 39.61 -2.87
N SER A 60 18.05 39.97 -2.78
CA SER A 60 19.05 39.72 -3.82
C SER A 60 19.05 38.25 -4.28
N ASN A 61 18.99 37.30 -3.35
CA ASN A 61 18.96 35.86 -3.63
C ASN A 61 17.69 35.40 -4.37
N ILE A 62 16.55 36.07 -4.17
CA ILE A 62 15.27 35.70 -4.79
C ILE A 62 15.17 36.31 -6.19
N LEU A 63 15.72 37.51 -6.38
CA LEU A 63 15.63 38.27 -7.63
C LEU A 63 16.81 38.01 -8.56
N PHE A 64 17.83 37.30 -8.05
CA PHE A 64 19.04 36.96 -8.78
C PHE A 64 18.69 36.32 -10.14
N LYS A 65 19.19 36.96 -11.20
CA LYS A 65 19.10 36.41 -12.55
C LYS A 65 20.48 35.90 -12.96
N PRO A 66 20.65 34.57 -13.15
CA PRO A 66 21.92 34.04 -13.60
C PRO A 66 22.24 34.51 -15.02
N ASN A 67 23.52 34.73 -15.28
CA ASN A 67 24.00 35.05 -16.62
C ASN A 67 24.03 33.76 -17.45
N ILE A 68 23.05 33.59 -18.34
CA ILE A 68 22.92 32.42 -19.21
C ILE A 68 23.45 32.73 -20.61
N LYS A 69 23.99 31.72 -21.29
CA LYS A 69 24.46 31.85 -22.68
C LYS A 69 23.27 32.15 -23.62
N PRO A 70 23.48 32.93 -24.69
CA PRO A 70 22.47 33.09 -25.73
C PRO A 70 21.98 31.74 -26.27
N GLY A 71 20.66 31.59 -26.41
CA GLY A 71 20.03 30.36 -26.94
C GLY A 71 19.67 29.31 -25.89
N VAL A 72 20.03 29.49 -24.61
CA VAL A 72 19.54 28.62 -23.53
C VAL A 72 18.06 28.94 -23.24
N PRO A 73 17.16 27.95 -23.28
CA PRO A 73 15.74 28.19 -22.99
C PRO A 73 15.53 28.55 -21.52
N LEU A 74 14.64 29.54 -21.28
CA LEU A 74 14.22 29.96 -19.95
C LEU A 74 12.93 29.28 -19.46
N ALA A 75 12.25 28.57 -20.37
CA ALA A 75 11.03 27.84 -20.11
C ALA A 75 11.25 26.35 -20.41
N ASN A 76 10.33 25.49 -19.94
CA ASN A 76 10.39 24.06 -20.21
C ASN A 76 10.25 23.79 -21.72
N THR A 77 11.23 23.06 -22.28
CA THR A 77 11.27 22.65 -23.69
C THR A 77 11.36 21.14 -23.88
N GLU A 78 11.47 20.38 -22.79
CA GLU A 78 11.77 18.96 -22.81
C GLU A 78 10.74 18.19 -21.99
N LYS A 79 10.42 16.98 -22.47
CA LYS A 79 9.58 16.01 -21.75
C LYS A 79 10.45 15.17 -20.83
N GLN A 80 9.86 14.73 -19.72
CA GLN A 80 10.50 13.78 -18.82
C GLN A 80 10.66 12.42 -19.52
N LEU A 81 11.88 11.87 -19.52
CA LEU A 81 12.16 10.49 -19.94
C LEU A 81 12.12 9.59 -18.70
N HIS A 82 11.21 8.63 -18.68
CA HIS A 82 10.98 7.75 -17.53
C HIS A 82 11.74 6.41 -17.60
N ASN A 83 12.29 6.05 -18.78
CA ASN A 83 13.04 4.82 -19.03
C ASN A 83 12.32 3.55 -18.55
N ILE A 84 11.01 3.47 -18.84
CA ILE A 84 10.14 2.36 -18.41
C ILE A 84 10.03 1.26 -19.47
N GLU A 85 10.48 1.51 -20.69
CA GLU A 85 10.24 0.66 -21.86
C GLU A 85 10.85 -0.75 -21.71
N GLY A 86 11.89 -0.90 -20.89
CA GLY A 86 12.59 -2.16 -20.64
C GLY A 86 12.18 -2.91 -19.38
N VAL A 87 11.10 -2.51 -18.69
CA VAL A 87 10.69 -3.22 -17.46
C VAL A 87 10.01 -4.55 -17.76
N LEU A 88 10.18 -5.53 -16.86
CA LEU A 88 9.68 -6.90 -17.00
C LEU A 88 8.17 -6.97 -17.26
N ASP A 89 7.38 -6.03 -16.72
CA ASP A 89 5.94 -6.00 -16.94
C ASP A 89 5.52 -5.93 -18.41
N PHE A 90 6.29 -5.30 -19.30
CA PHE A 90 5.94 -5.26 -20.73
C PHE A 90 6.10 -6.63 -21.39
N GLU A 91 7.09 -7.42 -20.95
CA GLU A 91 7.22 -8.81 -21.36
C GLU A 91 6.04 -9.66 -20.85
N ILE A 92 5.68 -9.50 -19.58
CA ILE A 92 4.52 -10.16 -18.98
C ILE A 92 3.24 -9.80 -19.74
N LEU A 93 3.02 -8.50 -20.02
CA LEU A 93 1.83 -8.00 -20.68
C LEU A 93 1.65 -8.60 -22.08
N SER A 94 2.76 -8.78 -22.82
CA SER A 94 2.73 -9.38 -24.17
C SER A 94 2.19 -10.82 -24.16
N GLN A 95 2.40 -11.56 -23.08
CA GLN A 95 1.96 -12.95 -22.90
C GLN A 95 0.64 -13.06 -22.13
N ALA A 96 0.28 -12.04 -21.34
CA ALA A 96 -0.92 -11.99 -20.52
C ALA A 96 -2.21 -11.63 -21.29
N HIS A 97 -2.12 -11.34 -22.59
CA HIS A 97 -3.27 -10.95 -23.42
C HIS A 97 -4.49 -11.91 -23.30
N PRO A 98 -4.34 -13.26 -23.33
CA PRO A 98 -5.46 -14.17 -23.13
C PRO A 98 -6.18 -13.96 -21.79
N ALA A 99 -5.42 -13.79 -20.71
CA ALA A 99 -5.96 -13.58 -19.37
C ALA A 99 -6.66 -12.23 -19.23
N ILE A 100 -6.03 -11.15 -19.72
CA ILE A 100 -6.55 -9.80 -19.54
C ILE A 100 -7.81 -9.57 -20.39
N TYR A 101 -7.83 -10.00 -21.65
CA TYR A 101 -8.94 -9.67 -22.57
C TYR A 101 -10.02 -10.74 -22.63
N ARG A 102 -9.63 -12.02 -22.53
CA ARG A 102 -10.57 -13.15 -22.65
C ARG A 102 -10.88 -13.82 -21.31
N LYS A 103 -10.25 -13.40 -20.22
CA LYS A 103 -10.40 -13.98 -18.87
C LYS A 103 -10.05 -15.47 -18.83
N GLU A 104 -9.15 -15.90 -19.72
CA GLU A 104 -8.64 -17.27 -19.78
C GLU A 104 -7.54 -17.45 -18.72
N PRO A 105 -7.55 -18.54 -17.93
CA PRO A 105 -6.46 -18.82 -17.00
C PRO A 105 -5.11 -18.94 -17.72
N VAL A 106 -4.13 -18.16 -17.29
CA VAL A 106 -2.75 -18.17 -17.81
C VAL A 106 -1.77 -18.25 -16.65
N THR A 107 -0.75 -19.09 -16.81
CA THR A 107 0.38 -19.21 -15.88
C THR A 107 1.68 -18.92 -16.61
N LEU A 108 2.47 -17.98 -16.09
CA LEU A 108 3.75 -17.56 -16.68
C LEU A 108 4.87 -17.68 -15.64
N HIS A 109 6.10 -17.88 -16.12
CA HIS A 109 7.27 -18.09 -15.28
C HIS A 109 8.42 -17.17 -15.71
N TYR A 110 9.03 -16.47 -14.76
CA TYR A 110 10.12 -15.52 -15.03
C TYR A 110 11.24 -15.62 -13.98
N PRO A 111 12.52 -15.44 -14.38
CA PRO A 111 13.55 -15.08 -13.41
C PRO A 111 13.29 -13.66 -12.89
N ILE A 112 13.69 -13.38 -11.65
CA ILE A 112 13.59 -12.03 -11.07
C ILE A 112 14.87 -11.64 -10.31
N SER A 113 15.27 -10.39 -10.45
CA SER A 113 16.42 -9.79 -9.75
C SER A 113 16.02 -8.49 -9.05
N ASN A 114 16.86 -8.03 -8.12
CA ASN A 114 16.58 -6.83 -7.31
C ASN A 114 16.45 -5.53 -8.14
N THR A 115 16.87 -5.56 -9.41
CA THR A 115 16.69 -4.46 -10.36
C THR A 115 15.28 -4.41 -10.96
N ASN A 116 14.55 -5.53 -10.93
CA ASN A 116 13.14 -5.63 -11.30
C ASN A 116 12.27 -5.08 -10.17
N ARG A 117 12.05 -3.75 -10.22
CA ARG A 117 11.22 -3.02 -9.26
C ARG A 117 9.79 -2.93 -9.76
N THR A 118 8.84 -2.79 -8.84
CA THR A 118 7.41 -2.58 -9.15
C THR A 118 6.78 -3.66 -10.04
N THR A 119 7.36 -4.87 -10.07
CA THR A 119 6.88 -5.96 -10.93
C THR A 119 5.40 -6.26 -10.67
N GLY A 120 4.61 -6.31 -11.75
CA GLY A 120 3.17 -6.54 -11.74
C GLY A 120 2.31 -5.27 -11.69
N THR A 121 2.90 -4.09 -11.47
CA THR A 121 2.15 -2.83 -11.36
C THR A 121 1.55 -2.38 -12.70
N ILE A 122 2.29 -2.50 -13.80
CA ILE A 122 1.78 -2.12 -15.13
C ILE A 122 0.73 -3.14 -15.57
N VAL A 123 0.95 -4.43 -15.31
CA VAL A 123 -0.06 -5.47 -15.58
C VAL A 123 -1.35 -5.19 -14.81
N SER A 124 -1.24 -4.82 -13.52
CA SER A 124 -2.38 -4.40 -12.71
C SER A 124 -3.09 -3.16 -13.27
N ASN A 125 -2.33 -2.19 -13.76
CA ASN A 125 -2.88 -0.98 -14.39
C ASN A 125 -3.71 -1.32 -15.64
N GLU A 126 -3.22 -2.20 -16.50
CA GLU A 126 -3.94 -2.63 -17.70
C GLU A 126 -5.23 -3.39 -17.35
N ILE A 127 -5.19 -4.27 -16.34
CA ILE A 127 -6.40 -4.91 -15.81
C ILE A 127 -7.41 -3.88 -15.31
N SER A 128 -6.93 -2.91 -14.53
CA SER A 128 -7.78 -1.87 -13.93
C SER A 128 -8.39 -0.93 -14.98
N LYS A 129 -7.66 -0.59 -16.04
CA LYS A 129 -8.17 0.21 -17.17
C LYS A 129 -9.34 -0.47 -17.88
N ILE A 130 -9.29 -1.79 -18.01
CA ILE A 130 -10.27 -2.56 -18.78
C ILE A 130 -11.45 -3.00 -17.91
N HIS A 131 -11.18 -3.50 -16.69
CA HIS A 131 -12.19 -4.14 -15.83
C HIS A 131 -12.56 -3.34 -14.58
N GLY A 132 -11.89 -2.21 -14.33
CA GLY A 132 -12.09 -1.41 -13.12
C GLY A 132 -11.83 -2.19 -11.83
N ALA A 133 -12.51 -1.79 -10.76
CA ALA A 133 -12.36 -2.40 -9.43
C ALA A 133 -12.82 -3.88 -9.35
N VAL A 134 -13.63 -4.35 -10.30
CA VAL A 134 -14.08 -5.76 -10.35
C VAL A 134 -12.91 -6.69 -10.66
N GLY A 135 -11.95 -6.23 -11.47
CA GLY A 135 -10.77 -6.99 -11.87
C GLY A 135 -11.12 -8.25 -12.68
N LEU A 136 -10.24 -9.26 -12.59
CA LEU A 136 -10.43 -10.57 -13.22
C LEU A 136 -10.99 -11.58 -12.20
N PRO A 137 -11.58 -12.71 -12.67
CA PRO A 137 -11.84 -13.85 -11.79
C PRO A 137 -10.60 -14.29 -11.01
N LYS A 138 -10.79 -14.88 -9.81
CA LYS A 138 -9.67 -15.37 -8.98
C LYS A 138 -8.82 -16.36 -9.80
N ASN A 139 -7.49 -16.29 -9.67
CA ASN A 139 -6.53 -17.16 -10.35
C ASN A 139 -6.56 -17.10 -11.90
N THR A 140 -6.96 -15.98 -12.50
CA THR A 140 -6.94 -15.82 -13.97
C THR A 140 -5.52 -15.63 -14.51
N LEU A 141 -4.67 -14.88 -13.82
CA LEU A 141 -3.28 -14.69 -14.25
C LEU A 141 -2.32 -14.99 -13.09
N THR A 142 -1.62 -16.12 -13.21
CA THR A 142 -0.61 -16.57 -12.26
C THR A 142 0.78 -16.25 -12.79
N LEU A 143 1.57 -15.51 -12.01
CA LEU A 143 2.92 -15.11 -12.34
C LEU A 143 3.88 -15.69 -11.31
N ASN A 144 4.71 -16.64 -11.75
CA ASN A 144 5.66 -17.32 -10.89
C ASN A 144 7.07 -16.78 -11.15
N PHE A 145 7.75 -16.36 -10.09
CA PHE A 145 9.08 -15.76 -10.16
C PHE A 145 10.09 -16.59 -9.37
N LYS A 146 11.31 -16.75 -9.90
CA LYS A 146 12.44 -17.34 -9.17
C LYS A 146 13.57 -16.33 -9.04
N GLY A 147 13.98 -16.02 -7.81
CA GLY A 147 15.07 -15.09 -7.52
C GLY A 147 14.76 -14.04 -6.45
N SER A 148 15.33 -12.85 -6.57
CA SER A 148 15.20 -11.77 -5.59
C SER A 148 14.41 -10.62 -6.20
N ALA A 149 13.21 -10.34 -5.72
CA ALA A 149 12.42 -9.23 -6.24
C ALA A 149 12.95 -7.87 -5.74
N GLY A 150 12.93 -6.87 -6.62
CA GLY A 150 13.21 -5.50 -6.25
C GLY A 150 12.10 -4.87 -5.40
N GLN A 151 12.31 -3.60 -5.10
CA GLN A 151 11.39 -2.76 -4.33
C GLN A 151 9.98 -2.74 -4.93
N SER A 152 8.95 -2.73 -4.08
CA SER A 152 7.54 -2.59 -4.46
C SER A 152 6.97 -3.71 -5.34
N PHE A 153 7.45 -4.95 -5.18
CA PHE A 153 6.87 -6.10 -5.87
C PHE A 153 5.37 -6.22 -5.59
N GLY A 154 4.55 -6.43 -6.63
CA GLY A 154 3.10 -6.56 -6.50
C GLY A 154 2.39 -5.30 -6.03
N ALA A 155 3.01 -4.12 -6.17
CA ALA A 155 2.38 -2.86 -5.79
C ALA A 155 1.09 -2.63 -6.59
N PHE A 156 0.02 -2.26 -5.88
CA PHE A 156 -1.31 -2.02 -6.43
C PHE A 156 -1.89 -3.20 -7.22
N ALA A 157 -1.46 -4.43 -6.96
CA ALA A 157 -1.90 -5.60 -7.72
C ALA A 157 -3.41 -5.84 -7.57
N ALA A 158 -4.10 -5.84 -8.72
CA ALA A 158 -5.55 -5.92 -8.83
C ALA A 158 -6.07 -7.36 -8.73
N LYS A 159 -7.35 -7.48 -8.39
CA LYS A 159 -8.05 -8.77 -8.30
C LYS A 159 -7.88 -9.64 -9.55
N GLY A 160 -7.57 -10.91 -9.30
CA GLY A 160 -7.37 -11.96 -10.30
C GLY A 160 -5.92 -12.17 -10.74
N LEU A 161 -5.01 -11.30 -10.29
CA LEU A 161 -3.58 -11.59 -10.27
C LEU A 161 -3.22 -12.51 -9.09
N ASN A 162 -2.35 -13.47 -9.36
CA ASN A 162 -1.66 -14.30 -8.37
C ASN A 162 -0.15 -14.22 -8.63
N LEU A 163 0.61 -13.57 -7.75
CA LEU A 163 2.05 -13.36 -7.92
C LEU A 163 2.83 -14.13 -6.86
N ASN A 164 3.64 -15.10 -7.30
CA ASN A 164 4.37 -16.02 -6.42
C ASN A 164 5.87 -15.86 -6.61
N ILE A 165 6.63 -15.72 -5.52
CA ILE A 165 8.08 -15.70 -5.54
C ILE A 165 8.64 -16.94 -4.83
N GLU A 166 9.49 -17.68 -5.51
CA GLU A 166 10.44 -18.62 -4.90
C GLU A 166 11.79 -17.91 -4.74
N GLY A 167 12.09 -17.43 -3.53
CA GLY A 167 13.23 -16.57 -3.23
C GLY A 167 12.93 -15.52 -2.16
N ASN A 168 13.26 -14.27 -2.41
CA ASN A 168 13.08 -13.15 -1.45
C ASN A 168 12.65 -11.85 -2.15
N SER A 169 12.24 -10.84 -1.38
CA SER A 169 11.87 -9.52 -1.89
C SER A 169 12.44 -8.40 -1.02
N ASN A 170 12.67 -7.24 -1.63
CA ASN A 170 13.01 -6.01 -0.90
C ASN A 170 11.75 -5.33 -0.33
N ASP A 171 11.88 -4.07 0.12
CA ASP A 171 10.83 -3.31 0.79
C ASP A 171 9.58 -3.09 -0.08
N TYR A 172 8.48 -2.71 0.58
CA TYR A 172 7.20 -2.37 -0.03
C TYR A 172 6.52 -3.53 -0.77
N PHE A 173 6.82 -4.77 -0.40
CA PHE A 173 6.10 -5.95 -0.91
C PHE A 173 4.58 -5.77 -0.74
N GLY A 174 3.84 -5.80 -1.85
CA GLY A 174 2.39 -5.60 -1.85
C GLY A 174 1.92 -4.20 -1.42
N LYS A 175 2.74 -3.15 -1.62
CA LYS A 175 2.31 -1.76 -1.37
C LYS A 175 0.99 -1.45 -2.05
N GLY A 176 -0.01 -1.00 -1.28
CA GLY A 176 -1.33 -0.66 -1.79
C GLY A 176 -2.06 -1.84 -2.46
N LEU A 177 -1.84 -3.08 -1.99
CA LEU A 177 -2.50 -4.28 -2.53
C LEU A 177 -4.01 -4.06 -2.70
N SER A 178 -4.53 -4.49 -3.87
CA SER A 178 -5.87 -4.17 -4.33
C SER A 178 -6.62 -5.40 -4.86
N GLY A 179 -6.57 -6.49 -4.10
CA GLY A 179 -7.37 -7.69 -4.34
C GLY A 179 -6.63 -8.86 -5.00
N ALA A 180 -5.36 -8.70 -5.36
CA ALA A 180 -4.53 -9.82 -5.80
C ALA A 180 -4.15 -10.76 -4.63
N VAL A 181 -3.64 -11.94 -4.98
CA VAL A 181 -2.95 -12.83 -4.05
C VAL A 181 -1.45 -12.71 -4.30
N LEU A 182 -0.69 -12.45 -3.24
CA LEU A 182 0.78 -12.47 -3.26
C LEU A 182 1.29 -13.62 -2.41
N SER A 183 2.28 -14.35 -2.90
CA SER A 183 2.99 -15.31 -2.06
C SER A 183 4.49 -15.23 -2.25
N ILE A 184 5.22 -15.52 -1.17
CA ILE A 184 6.67 -15.63 -1.19
C ILE A 184 7.12 -16.74 -0.26
N ARG A 185 8.01 -17.60 -0.78
CA ARG A 185 8.58 -18.73 -0.05
C ARG A 185 10.06 -18.87 -0.31
N LYS A 186 10.77 -19.46 0.66
CA LYS A 186 12.17 -19.79 0.47
C LYS A 186 12.34 -20.79 -0.70
N PRO A 187 13.48 -20.79 -1.41
CA PRO A 187 13.79 -21.81 -2.40
C PRO A 187 13.74 -23.22 -1.81
N LYS A 188 13.34 -24.22 -2.61
CA LYS A 188 13.23 -25.62 -2.13
C LYS A 188 14.57 -26.19 -1.65
N GLU A 189 15.66 -25.68 -2.20
CA GLU A 189 17.02 -26.10 -1.87
C GLU A 189 17.54 -25.45 -0.56
N ALA A 190 16.81 -24.47 0.00
CA ALA A 190 17.20 -23.76 1.21
C ALA A 190 16.97 -24.60 2.47
N THR A 191 18.05 -24.83 3.22
CA THR A 191 18.03 -25.65 4.45
C THR A 191 17.71 -24.86 5.73
N PHE A 192 17.72 -23.53 5.68
CA PHE A 192 17.39 -22.68 6.83
C PHE A 192 15.89 -22.70 7.15
N LYS A 193 15.55 -22.42 8.41
CA LYS A 193 14.15 -22.27 8.87
C LYS A 193 13.59 -20.91 8.45
N SER A 194 12.42 -20.91 7.85
CA SER A 194 11.76 -19.68 7.37
C SER A 194 11.46 -18.70 8.51
N HIS A 195 10.88 -19.18 9.62
CA HIS A 195 10.52 -18.38 10.80
C HIS A 195 11.72 -17.83 11.60
N GLU A 196 12.96 -18.10 11.17
CA GLU A 196 14.19 -17.54 11.75
C GLU A 196 14.92 -16.58 10.78
N ASN A 197 14.40 -16.38 9.55
CA ASN A 197 15.11 -15.67 8.48
C ASN A 197 14.23 -14.63 7.77
N ILE A 198 14.83 -13.49 7.43
CA ILE A 198 14.16 -12.41 6.68
C ILE A 198 13.94 -12.84 5.23
N ILE A 199 12.71 -12.68 4.74
CA ILE A 199 12.33 -12.97 3.36
C ILE A 199 11.78 -11.77 2.60
N ILE A 200 11.19 -10.80 3.32
CA ILE A 200 10.75 -9.51 2.76
C ILE A 200 11.31 -8.34 3.57
N GLY A 201 11.51 -7.21 2.90
CA GLY A 201 11.97 -5.96 3.53
C GLY A 201 10.89 -5.24 4.35
N ASN A 202 11.10 -3.94 4.53
CA ASN A 202 10.27 -3.06 5.34
C ASN A 202 8.98 -2.63 4.63
N VAL A 203 8.03 -2.10 5.42
CA VAL A 203 6.84 -1.38 4.93
C VAL A 203 5.99 -2.21 3.95
N ALA A 204 5.97 -3.53 4.13
CA ALA A 204 5.14 -4.42 3.34
C ALA A 204 3.65 -4.14 3.60
N LEU A 205 2.84 -4.23 2.55
CA LEU A 205 1.39 -3.98 2.56
C LEU A 205 1.00 -2.56 2.98
N TYR A 206 1.88 -1.59 2.73
CA TYR A 206 1.61 -0.18 3.03
C TYR A 206 0.28 0.29 2.43
N GLY A 207 -0.68 0.66 3.29
CA GLY A 207 -1.95 1.22 2.84
C GLY A 207 -2.87 0.23 2.10
N ALA A 208 -2.66 -1.08 2.22
CA ALA A 208 -3.38 -2.07 1.41
C ALA A 208 -4.90 -2.00 1.65
N THR A 209 -5.73 -2.18 0.62
CA THR A 209 -7.20 -1.99 0.69
C THR A 209 -8.02 -3.17 0.16
N ASN A 210 -7.40 -4.25 -0.33
CA ASN A 210 -7.96 -5.60 -0.39
C ASN A 210 -6.86 -6.59 -0.80
N GLY A 211 -7.12 -7.89 -0.75
CA GLY A 211 -6.23 -8.95 -1.25
C GLY A 211 -5.60 -9.77 -0.13
N GLU A 212 -4.82 -10.77 -0.54
CA GLU A 212 -4.21 -11.76 0.35
C GLU A 212 -2.69 -11.79 0.15
N ALA A 213 -1.93 -11.93 1.24
CA ALA A 213 -0.47 -12.07 1.20
C ALA A 213 0.02 -13.20 2.11
N TYR A 214 0.82 -14.12 1.57
CA TYR A 214 1.32 -15.30 2.28
C TYR A 214 2.85 -15.34 2.24
N ILE A 215 3.50 -15.16 3.38
CA ILE A 215 4.94 -14.87 3.46
C ILE A 215 5.63 -15.89 4.36
N ASN A 216 6.34 -16.83 3.75
CA ASN A 216 7.08 -17.89 4.46
C ASN A 216 8.44 -17.39 4.93
N GLY A 217 8.41 -16.53 5.94
CA GLY A 217 9.59 -16.01 6.64
C GLY A 217 9.30 -14.71 7.40
N ILE A 218 10.37 -14.04 7.84
CA ILE A 218 10.28 -12.80 8.62
C ILE A 218 10.20 -11.58 7.69
N GLY A 219 9.31 -10.64 8.01
CA GLY A 219 9.26 -9.32 7.40
C GLY A 219 10.06 -8.28 8.19
N GLY A 220 10.50 -7.23 7.51
CA GLY A 220 11.17 -6.10 8.16
C GLY A 220 10.23 -5.28 9.06
N GLU A 221 10.63 -4.04 9.30
CA GLU A 221 9.86 -3.08 10.08
C GLU A 221 8.58 -2.63 9.35
N ARG A 222 7.59 -2.16 10.12
CA ARG A 222 6.35 -1.54 9.59
C ARG A 222 5.54 -2.45 8.68
N PHE A 223 5.55 -3.75 8.95
CA PHE A 223 4.64 -4.69 8.29
C PHE A 223 3.18 -4.28 8.50
N CYS A 224 2.37 -4.28 7.44
CA CYS A 224 0.95 -3.87 7.47
C CYS A 224 0.71 -2.43 7.95
N VAL A 225 1.68 -1.53 7.82
CA VAL A 225 1.47 -0.11 8.16
C VAL A 225 0.35 0.49 7.31
N ARG A 226 -0.63 1.10 7.97
CA ARG A 226 -1.86 1.63 7.34
C ARG A 226 -2.68 0.59 6.56
N ASN A 227 -2.54 -0.71 6.82
CA ASN A 227 -3.42 -1.71 6.20
C ASN A 227 -4.89 -1.35 6.50
N SER A 228 -5.71 -1.39 5.47
CA SER A 228 -7.11 -0.94 5.48
C SER A 228 -8.05 -1.99 4.87
N GLY A 229 -7.57 -3.21 4.58
CA GLY A 229 -8.44 -4.25 4.04
C GLY A 229 -7.77 -5.54 3.55
N ALA A 230 -6.44 -5.63 3.49
CA ALA A 230 -5.78 -6.88 3.09
C ALA A 230 -5.71 -7.89 4.24
N LYS A 231 -5.72 -9.18 3.88
CA LYS A 231 -5.44 -10.30 4.79
C LYS A 231 -4.01 -10.79 4.56
N ALA A 232 -3.23 -11.00 5.61
CA ALA A 232 -1.85 -11.45 5.47
C ALA A 232 -1.47 -12.48 6.52
N VAL A 233 -0.62 -13.44 6.14
CA VAL A 233 0.01 -14.42 7.03
C VAL A 233 1.52 -14.35 6.84
N ILE A 234 2.25 -14.18 7.94
CA ILE A 234 3.72 -14.05 7.97
C ILE A 234 4.32 -14.77 9.18
N GLU A 235 5.56 -15.23 9.11
CA GLU A 235 6.20 -16.06 10.16
C GLU A 235 7.01 -15.24 11.20
N GLY A 236 6.93 -13.93 11.13
CA GLY A 236 7.55 -13.01 12.09
C GLY A 236 7.73 -11.63 11.48
N ILE A 237 7.88 -10.60 12.32
CA ILE A 237 8.03 -9.21 11.87
C ILE A 237 8.99 -8.43 12.76
N GLY A 238 9.56 -7.36 12.21
CA GLY A 238 10.31 -6.36 12.96
C GLY A 238 9.42 -5.37 13.74
N ASP A 239 10.01 -4.23 14.09
CA ASP A 239 9.35 -3.17 14.87
C ASP A 239 8.20 -2.50 14.09
N HIS A 240 7.26 -1.91 14.83
CA HIS A 240 6.16 -1.09 14.29
C HIS A 240 5.17 -1.86 13.39
N GLY A 241 5.00 -3.16 13.61
CA GLY A 241 3.99 -3.96 12.92
C GLY A 241 2.57 -3.43 13.17
N CYS A 242 1.72 -3.46 12.14
CA CYS A 242 0.33 -3.00 12.16
C CYS A 242 0.13 -1.53 12.59
N GLU A 243 1.18 -0.71 12.49
CA GLU A 243 1.10 0.72 12.81
C GLU A 243 0.05 1.41 11.93
N TYR A 244 -0.84 2.20 12.54
CA TYR A 244 -1.93 2.91 11.85
C TYR A 244 -2.88 2.03 11.03
N MET A 245 -2.97 0.73 11.30
CA MET A 245 -3.90 -0.17 10.62
C MET A 245 -5.36 0.21 10.94
N THR A 246 -6.21 0.25 9.91
CA THR A 246 -7.62 0.67 9.98
C THR A 246 -8.60 -0.42 9.51
N GLY A 247 -8.10 -1.52 8.97
CA GLY A 247 -8.91 -2.64 8.48
C GLY A 247 -8.07 -3.79 7.94
N GLY A 248 -8.72 -4.92 7.65
CA GLY A 248 -8.05 -6.14 7.21
C GLY A 248 -7.62 -7.04 8.37
N MET A 249 -6.80 -8.05 8.06
CA MET A 249 -6.34 -9.06 9.00
C MET A 249 -4.84 -9.32 8.87
N ALA A 250 -4.11 -9.40 9.99
CA ALA A 250 -2.70 -9.75 10.01
C ALA A 250 -2.44 -10.94 10.95
N VAL A 251 -1.99 -12.06 10.42
CA VAL A 251 -1.62 -13.27 11.17
C VAL A 251 -0.11 -13.37 11.22
N ILE A 252 0.45 -13.34 12.43
CA ILE A 252 1.89 -13.42 12.68
C ILE A 252 2.16 -14.75 13.40
N LEU A 253 2.79 -15.70 12.70
CA LEU A 253 3.10 -17.04 13.22
C LEU A 253 4.41 -17.10 14.02
N GLY A 254 4.90 -15.96 14.48
CA GLY A 254 6.19 -15.87 15.18
C GLY A 254 6.37 -14.55 15.93
N LYS A 255 7.62 -14.14 16.10
CA LYS A 255 7.95 -12.97 16.92
C LYS A 255 7.46 -11.66 16.31
N ILE A 256 7.08 -10.73 17.17
CA ILE A 256 6.84 -9.32 16.85
C ILE A 256 7.95 -8.44 17.41
N GLY A 257 8.25 -7.33 16.73
CA GLY A 257 9.10 -6.27 17.26
C GLY A 257 8.33 -5.27 18.13
N ARG A 258 9.03 -4.21 18.55
CA ARG A 258 8.54 -3.19 19.48
C ARG A 258 7.46 -2.31 18.85
N ASN A 259 6.66 -1.68 19.72
CA ASN A 259 5.65 -0.70 19.34
C ASN A 259 4.62 -1.25 18.32
N PHE A 260 4.29 -2.54 18.45
CA PHE A 260 3.29 -3.22 17.64
C PHE A 260 1.90 -2.59 17.85
N ALA A 261 1.16 -2.42 16.76
CA ALA A 261 -0.19 -1.89 16.69
C ALA A 261 -0.36 -0.43 17.20
N ALA A 262 0.73 0.35 17.19
CA ALA A 262 0.66 1.79 17.50
C ALA A 262 -0.28 2.53 16.53
N GLY A 263 -1.25 3.27 17.08
CA GLY A 263 -2.25 3.99 16.28
C GLY A 263 -3.20 3.09 15.48
N MET A 264 -3.23 1.78 15.74
CA MET A 264 -4.18 0.86 15.13
C MET A 264 -5.60 1.21 15.57
N SER A 265 -6.47 1.53 14.62
CA SER A 265 -7.84 2.01 14.85
C SER A 265 -8.92 1.15 14.19
N GLY A 266 -8.54 0.14 13.41
CA GLY A 266 -9.45 -0.90 12.93
C GLY A 266 -8.73 -2.14 12.39
N GLY A 267 -9.50 -3.19 12.11
CA GLY A 267 -8.99 -4.51 11.71
C GLY A 267 -8.62 -5.39 12.90
N THR A 268 -8.01 -6.54 12.60
CA THR A 268 -7.64 -7.55 13.62
C THR A 268 -6.26 -8.12 13.33
N ALA A 269 -5.45 -8.33 14.36
CA ALA A 269 -4.21 -9.10 14.25
C ALA A 269 -4.23 -10.32 15.17
N TYR A 270 -3.58 -11.40 14.75
CA TYR A 270 -3.42 -12.62 15.52
C TYR A 270 -1.95 -12.94 15.63
N ILE A 271 -1.46 -13.15 16.85
CA ILE A 271 -0.07 -13.52 17.11
C ILE A 271 -0.03 -14.93 17.68
N PHE A 272 0.76 -15.81 17.09
CA PHE A 272 0.98 -17.16 17.58
C PHE A 272 2.08 -17.16 18.64
N ASP A 273 1.75 -17.53 19.88
CA ASP A 273 2.67 -17.56 21.02
C ASP A 273 2.66 -18.92 21.74
N PRO A 274 3.15 -20.01 21.10
CA PRO A 274 3.10 -21.36 21.68
C PRO A 274 3.93 -21.51 22.96
N GLU A 275 4.94 -20.66 23.16
CA GLU A 275 5.85 -20.74 24.30
C GLU A 275 5.53 -19.72 25.42
N ASN A 276 4.48 -18.90 25.25
CA ASN A 276 4.19 -17.73 26.11
C ASN A 276 5.41 -16.80 26.26
N GLY A 277 6.15 -16.61 25.17
CA GLY A 277 7.43 -15.91 25.14
C GLY A 277 7.37 -14.48 24.62
N ILE A 278 6.18 -13.96 24.25
CA ILE A 278 6.04 -12.59 23.76
C ILE A 278 6.22 -11.59 24.91
N ASP A 279 7.16 -10.66 24.71
CA ASP A 279 7.31 -9.51 25.61
C ASP A 279 6.11 -8.57 25.47
N GLN A 280 5.33 -8.43 26.54
CA GLN A 280 4.17 -7.54 26.58
C GLN A 280 4.53 -6.06 26.33
N ASN A 281 5.79 -5.66 26.56
CA ASN A 281 6.27 -4.30 26.25
C ASN A 281 6.42 -4.04 24.74
N ASN A 282 6.35 -5.09 23.91
CA ASN A 282 6.35 -4.92 22.47
C ASN A 282 5.03 -4.35 21.94
N PHE A 283 3.93 -4.45 22.69
CA PHE A 283 2.63 -3.88 22.30
C PHE A 283 2.52 -2.40 22.66
N ASN A 284 1.97 -1.60 21.76
CA ASN A 284 1.49 -0.27 22.08
C ASN A 284 0.01 -0.33 22.50
N MET A 285 -0.21 -0.30 23.81
CA MET A 285 -1.54 -0.49 24.43
C MET A 285 -2.44 0.76 24.40
N GLU A 286 -2.06 1.85 23.72
CA GLU A 286 -2.81 3.12 23.74
C GLU A 286 -4.25 2.97 23.18
N MET A 287 -4.43 2.13 22.16
CA MET A 287 -5.70 2.00 21.44
C MET A 287 -6.22 0.57 21.30
N ILE A 288 -5.48 -0.42 21.81
CA ILE A 288 -5.75 -1.85 21.58
C ILE A 288 -6.01 -2.61 22.88
N GLU A 289 -6.71 -3.73 22.74
CA GLU A 289 -6.86 -4.77 23.75
C GLU A 289 -6.30 -6.10 23.22
N LEU A 290 -5.82 -6.93 24.15
CA LEU A 290 -5.39 -8.30 23.91
C LEU A 290 -6.44 -9.25 24.48
N GLU A 291 -6.91 -10.20 23.68
CA GLU A 291 -7.89 -11.20 24.10
C GLU A 291 -7.66 -12.56 23.43
N ALA A 292 -8.36 -13.59 23.91
CA ALA A 292 -8.41 -14.88 23.22
C ALA A 292 -9.34 -14.77 21.98
N PRO A 293 -8.98 -15.37 20.84
CA PRO A 293 -9.88 -15.46 19.69
C PRO A 293 -11.19 -16.20 20.03
N SER A 294 -12.31 -15.74 19.46
CA SER A 294 -13.57 -16.50 19.49
C SER A 294 -13.53 -17.73 18.57
N GLU A 295 -14.50 -18.63 18.66
CA GLU A 295 -14.59 -19.79 17.74
C GLU A 295 -14.69 -19.36 16.26
N GLU A 296 -15.47 -18.32 15.95
CA GLU A 296 -15.56 -17.76 14.60
C GLU A 296 -14.21 -17.19 14.12
N ASN A 297 -13.49 -16.51 15.02
CA ASN A 297 -12.15 -16.01 14.72
C ASN A 297 -11.16 -17.15 14.45
N LEU A 298 -11.26 -18.26 15.18
CA LEU A 298 -10.42 -19.43 14.96
C LEU A 298 -10.71 -20.09 13.61
N GLN A 299 -11.97 -20.19 13.19
CA GLN A 299 -12.31 -20.73 11.86
C GLN A 299 -11.68 -19.90 10.73
N GLU A 300 -11.81 -18.57 10.77
CA GLU A 300 -11.19 -17.70 9.76
C GLU A 300 -9.66 -17.78 9.78
N LEU A 301 -9.08 -17.90 10.98
CA LEU A 301 -7.64 -18.06 11.16
C LEU A 301 -7.12 -19.39 10.57
N GLU A 302 -7.85 -20.48 10.79
CA GLU A 302 -7.52 -21.79 10.24
C GLU A 302 -7.49 -21.75 8.71
N GLU A 303 -8.51 -21.15 8.08
CA GLU A 303 -8.56 -20.99 6.62
C GLU A 303 -7.35 -20.21 6.08
N LEU A 304 -6.96 -19.13 6.76
CA LEU A 304 -5.79 -18.34 6.35
C LEU A 304 -4.48 -19.11 6.49
N ILE A 305 -4.32 -19.91 7.55
CA ILE A 305 -3.11 -20.71 7.76
C ILE A 305 -3.06 -21.88 6.78
N VAL A 306 -4.20 -22.50 6.45
CA VAL A 306 -4.30 -23.50 5.38
C VAL A 306 -3.91 -22.89 4.04
N ASN A 307 -4.42 -21.71 3.70
CA ASN A 307 -4.02 -21.01 2.48
C ASN A 307 -2.52 -20.66 2.52
N HIS A 308 -2.00 -20.23 3.67
CA HIS A 308 -0.57 -19.97 3.84
C HIS A 308 0.26 -21.21 3.51
N PHE A 309 -0.11 -22.38 4.01
CA PHE A 309 0.52 -23.65 3.64
C PHE A 309 0.40 -23.95 2.15
N GLN A 310 -0.78 -23.78 1.54
CA GLN A 310 -1.00 -24.05 0.12
C GLN A 310 -0.14 -23.18 -0.81
N TYR A 311 0.00 -21.89 -0.48
CA TYR A 311 0.78 -20.96 -1.31
C TYR A 311 2.29 -21.03 -1.05
N THR A 312 2.71 -21.42 0.14
CA THR A 312 4.12 -21.28 0.55
C THR A 312 4.83 -22.59 0.87
N GLU A 313 4.11 -23.70 1.01
CA GLU A 313 4.66 -24.98 1.52
C GLU A 313 5.32 -24.80 2.91
N SER A 314 4.84 -23.88 3.75
CA SER A 314 5.40 -23.60 5.09
C SER A 314 5.29 -24.81 6.03
N GLU A 315 6.43 -25.31 6.52
CA GLU A 315 6.46 -26.38 7.53
C GLU A 315 5.87 -25.91 8.87
N LEU A 316 6.05 -24.64 9.24
CA LEU A 316 5.44 -24.09 10.46
C LEU A 316 3.91 -24.07 10.37
N ALA A 317 3.36 -23.61 9.25
CA ALA A 317 1.92 -23.65 9.02
C ALA A 317 1.37 -25.08 9.09
N LYS A 318 2.09 -26.03 8.49
CA LYS A 318 1.74 -27.45 8.52
C LYS A 318 1.75 -28.02 9.95
N GLU A 319 2.74 -27.68 10.76
CA GLU A 319 2.80 -28.09 12.18
C GLU A 319 1.62 -27.53 12.99
N ILE A 320 1.25 -26.28 12.75
CA ILE A 320 0.10 -25.62 13.39
C ILE A 320 -1.21 -26.32 13.00
N ILE A 321 -1.42 -26.58 11.71
CA ILE A 321 -2.63 -27.25 11.19
C ILE A 321 -2.74 -28.67 11.77
N ASN A 322 -1.65 -29.43 11.81
CA ASN A 322 -1.66 -30.80 12.31
C ASN A 322 -1.97 -30.90 13.81
N ASN A 323 -1.73 -29.83 14.58
CA ASN A 323 -1.95 -29.77 16.02
C ASN A 323 -2.95 -28.68 16.41
N TRP A 324 -3.93 -28.40 15.54
CA TRP A 324 -4.80 -27.22 15.63
C TRP A 324 -5.50 -27.07 16.98
N ASP A 325 -6.04 -28.15 17.56
CA ASP A 325 -6.73 -28.12 18.87
C ASP A 325 -5.86 -27.57 20.03
N GLN A 326 -4.54 -27.77 19.93
CA GLN A 326 -3.58 -27.23 20.89
C GLN A 326 -3.05 -25.87 20.43
N ALA A 327 -2.69 -25.75 19.15
CA ALA A 327 -2.08 -24.54 18.60
C ALA A 327 -3.04 -23.34 18.63
N SER A 328 -4.33 -23.55 18.35
CA SER A 328 -5.38 -22.51 18.40
C SER A 328 -5.42 -21.76 19.74
N LYS A 329 -5.12 -22.45 20.86
CA LYS A 329 -5.13 -21.88 22.21
C LYS A 329 -3.95 -20.95 22.49
N ALA A 330 -2.92 -20.98 21.65
CA ALA A 330 -1.74 -20.15 21.75
C ALA A 330 -1.83 -18.85 20.94
N PHE A 331 -2.98 -18.58 20.30
CA PHE A 331 -3.17 -17.32 19.58
C PHE A 331 -3.66 -16.22 20.51
N ILE A 332 -3.03 -15.05 20.37
CA ILE A 332 -3.44 -13.80 20.98
C ILE A 332 -4.11 -12.96 19.89
N LYS A 333 -5.35 -12.54 20.12
CA LYS A 333 -6.05 -11.59 19.27
C LYS A 333 -5.75 -10.17 19.75
N VAL A 334 -5.41 -9.31 18.80
CA VAL A 334 -5.16 -7.88 19.01
C VAL A 334 -6.20 -7.09 18.23
N MET A 335 -6.95 -6.23 18.92
CA MET A 335 -8.02 -5.46 18.32
C MET A 335 -8.16 -4.07 18.96
N PRO A 336 -8.46 -3.01 18.19
CA PRO A 336 -8.69 -1.69 18.76
C PRO A 336 -9.96 -1.63 19.62
N THR A 337 -9.86 -1.04 20.80
CA THR A 337 -10.96 -0.96 21.79
C THR A 337 -12.22 -0.32 21.22
N GLU A 338 -12.09 0.84 20.56
CA GLU A 338 -13.24 1.56 20.01
C GLU A 338 -13.85 0.84 18.80
N TYR A 339 -13.03 0.14 18.02
CA TYR A 339 -13.51 -0.67 16.90
C TYR A 339 -14.30 -1.88 17.39
N LYS A 340 -13.83 -2.55 18.44
CA LYS A 340 -14.54 -3.64 19.10
C LYS A 340 -15.90 -3.20 19.62
N LYS A 341 -15.97 -2.09 20.38
CA LYS A 341 -17.24 -1.52 20.87
C LYS A 341 -18.22 -1.21 19.73
N ALA A 342 -17.70 -0.69 18.61
CA ALA A 342 -18.54 -0.42 17.44
C ALA A 342 -19.12 -1.70 16.84
N LEU A 343 -18.35 -2.79 16.76
CA LEU A 343 -18.84 -4.09 16.27
C LEU A 343 -19.87 -4.72 17.21
N GLU A 344 -19.61 -4.73 18.51
CA GLU A 344 -20.54 -5.25 19.52
C GLU A 344 -21.89 -4.52 19.45
N LYS A 345 -21.85 -3.19 19.34
CA LYS A 345 -23.07 -2.37 19.17
C LYS A 345 -23.81 -2.68 17.87
N LEU A 346 -23.09 -2.89 16.77
CA LEU A 346 -23.70 -3.28 15.49
C LEU A 346 -24.37 -4.66 15.57
N GLU A 347 -23.79 -5.61 16.28
CA GLU A 347 -24.40 -6.92 16.52
C GLU A 347 -25.65 -6.83 17.40
N GLU A 348 -25.60 -6.05 18.48
CA GLU A 348 -26.78 -5.79 19.32
C GLU A 348 -27.92 -5.16 18.52
N ASP A 349 -27.60 -4.17 17.68
CA ASP A 349 -28.59 -3.48 16.84
C ASP A 349 -29.18 -4.45 15.79
N LYS A 350 -28.38 -5.34 15.20
CA LYS A 350 -28.88 -6.40 14.29
C LYS A 350 -29.85 -7.35 14.99
N LYS A 351 -29.48 -7.86 16.19
CA LYS A 351 -30.34 -8.77 16.97
C LYS A 351 -31.67 -8.11 17.34
N LYS A 352 -31.67 -6.81 17.68
CA LYS A 352 -32.90 -6.05 17.95
C LYS A 352 -33.79 -5.92 16.72
N VAL A 353 -33.22 -5.70 15.54
CA VAL A 353 -33.99 -5.63 14.28
C VAL A 353 -34.63 -7.00 13.97
N GLU A 354 -33.88 -8.10 14.09
CA GLU A 354 -34.40 -9.45 13.87
C GLU A 354 -35.51 -9.82 14.87
N GLU A 355 -35.39 -9.44 16.15
CA GLU A 355 -36.45 -9.64 17.14
C GLU A 355 -37.71 -8.81 16.89
N VAL A 356 -37.58 -7.60 16.34
CA VAL A 356 -38.73 -6.78 15.95
C VAL A 356 -39.43 -7.42 14.75
N ASP A 357 -38.68 -7.82 13.72
CA ASP A 357 -39.23 -8.47 12.53
C ASP A 357 -39.97 -9.77 12.89
N LEU A 358 -39.42 -10.60 13.78
CA LEU A 358 -40.07 -11.82 14.31
C LEU A 358 -41.35 -11.56 15.11
N LYS A 359 -41.52 -10.37 15.71
CA LYS A 359 -42.74 -9.97 16.45
C LYS A 359 -43.82 -9.35 15.56
N THR A 360 -43.48 -8.98 14.33
CA THR A 360 -44.40 -8.36 13.35
C THR A 360 -44.94 -9.33 12.29
N VAL A 361 -44.57 -10.62 12.35
CA VAL A 361 -45.09 -11.69 11.46
C VAL A 361 -46.22 -12.47 12.12
#